data_AF-A0A534XPX4-F1
#
_entry.id   AF-A0A534XPX4-F1
#
_cell.length_a   1.000
_cell.length_b   1.000
_cell.length_c   1.000
_cell.angle_alpha   90.00
_cell.angle_beta   90.00
_cell.angle_gamma   90.00
#
_symmetry.space_group_name_H-M   'P 1'
#
loop_
_entity.id
_entity.type
_entity.pdbx_description
1 polymer ?
#
loop_
_entity_poly.entity_id
_entity_poly.type
_entity_poly.pdbx_seq_one_letter_code
_entity_poly.pdbx_strand_id
1 'polypeptide(L)'
;MEPYRHRVLYGDTDQMGVVYYANYLRFFEGARGEWIRGLGMSYAEIEERGIFLPVLEVGVRYLKPARYDDLLEIPMVVNHTRVKIRFDYKVHRQGSPEVLLLGHTVHACVGREGRPTRA
;
A
#
# COMPACT_ATOMS: atom_id res chain seq x y z
N MET A 1 5.71 -14.38 -2.93
CA MET A 1 5.67 -13.23 -3.86
C MET A 1 6.66 -12.21 -3.32
N GLU A 2 7.53 -11.70 -4.17
CA GLU A 2 8.54 -10.70 -3.75
C GLU A 2 7.86 -9.43 -3.23
N PRO A 3 8.43 -8.76 -2.21
CA PRO A 3 7.87 -7.52 -1.70
C PRO A 3 8.02 -6.40 -2.73
N TYR A 4 7.03 -5.51 -2.80
CA TYR A 4 7.14 -4.27 -3.56
C TYR A 4 8.30 -3.43 -3.02
N ARG A 5 9.08 -2.85 -3.94
CA ARG A 5 10.22 -2.01 -3.64
C ARG A 5 10.00 -0.60 -4.17
N HIS A 6 10.28 0.40 -3.34
CA HIS A 6 10.22 1.81 -3.71
C HIS A 6 11.56 2.48 -3.42
N ARG A 7 12.17 3.09 -4.44
CA ARG A 7 13.34 3.96 -4.25
C ARG A 7 12.82 5.34 -3.86
N VAL A 8 13.22 5.84 -2.69
CA VAL A 8 12.84 7.19 -2.26
C VAL A 8 13.43 8.22 -3.24
N LEU A 9 12.55 8.95 -3.90
CA LEU A 9 12.90 10.02 -4.85
C LEU A 9 13.05 11.35 -4.12
N TYR A 10 13.70 12.33 -4.75
CA TYR A 10 13.73 13.71 -4.22
C TYR A 10 12.32 14.25 -3.95
N GLY A 11 11.38 14.00 -4.86
CA GLY A 11 9.98 14.43 -4.71
C GLY A 11 9.21 13.73 -3.59
N ASP A 12 9.77 12.66 -3.01
CA ASP A 12 9.16 11.99 -1.86
C ASP A 12 9.53 12.68 -0.54
N THR A 13 10.57 13.51 -0.52
CA THR A 13 11.13 14.12 0.69
C THR A 13 10.57 15.52 0.98
N ASP A 14 10.66 15.95 2.23
CA ASP A 14 10.31 17.30 2.68
C ASP A 14 11.53 18.09 3.22
N GLN A 15 11.27 19.30 3.72
CA GLN A 15 12.31 20.19 4.25
C GLN A 15 13.07 19.62 5.47
N MET A 16 12.51 18.62 6.16
CA MET A 16 13.19 17.93 7.27
C MET A 16 14.21 16.90 6.78
N GLY A 17 14.34 16.69 5.46
CA GLY A 17 15.28 15.75 4.86
C GLY A 17 14.86 14.28 4.97
N VAL A 18 13.56 14.04 5.16
CA VAL A 18 12.96 12.71 5.29
C VAL A 18 11.77 12.58 4.35
N VAL A 19 11.29 11.36 4.13
CA VAL A 19 10.07 11.14 3.35
C VAL A 19 8.89 11.84 4.02
N TYR A 20 8.18 12.68 3.26
CA TYR A 20 6.96 13.34 3.72
C TYR A 20 5.91 12.29 4.07
N TYR A 21 5.33 12.40 5.28
CA TYR A 21 4.52 11.33 5.87
C TYR A 21 3.38 10.82 4.95
N ALA A 22 2.74 11.70 4.17
CA ALA A 22 1.64 11.30 3.31
C ALA A 22 2.08 10.48 2.08
N ASN A 23 3.34 10.58 1.66
CA ASN A 23 3.84 9.89 0.47
C ASN A 23 3.86 8.36 0.64
N TYR A 24 3.96 7.87 1.89
CA TYR A 24 3.82 6.44 2.16
C TYR A 24 2.48 5.85 1.71
N LEU A 25 1.42 6.65 1.61
CA LEU A 25 0.14 6.18 1.08
C LEU A 25 0.21 5.83 -0.41
N ARG A 26 1.03 6.55 -1.18
CA ARG A 26 1.31 6.22 -2.58
C ARG A 26 2.16 4.95 -2.69
N PHE A 27 3.09 4.75 -1.76
CA PHE A 27 3.91 3.54 -1.75
C PHE A 27 3.08 2.30 -1.38
N PHE A 28 2.14 2.44 -0.45
CA PHE A 28 1.16 1.39 -0.14
C PHE A 28 0.26 1.07 -1.34
N GLU A 29 -0.13 2.08 -2.12
CA GLU A 29 -0.87 1.86 -3.37
C GLU A 29 -0.05 1.08 -4.38
N GLY A 30 1.20 1.46 -4.63
CA GLY A 30 2.12 0.69 -5.47
C GLY A 30 2.26 -0.77 -5.01
N ALA A 31 2.38 -0.99 -3.69
CA ALA A 31 2.45 -2.33 -3.12
C ALA A 31 1.17 -3.16 -3.37
N ARG A 32 -0.02 -2.56 -3.23
CA ARG A 32 -1.29 -3.23 -3.55
C ARG A 32 -1.42 -3.51 -5.04
N GLY A 33 -1.04 -2.56 -5.89
CA GLY A 33 -1.07 -2.69 -7.34
C GLY A 33 -0.22 -3.87 -7.81
N GLU A 34 1.02 -3.97 -7.33
CA GLU A 34 1.91 -5.09 -7.68
C GLU A 34 1.46 -6.42 -7.07
N TRP A 35 0.87 -6.41 -5.87
CA TRP A 35 0.25 -7.60 -5.31
C TRP A 35 -0.92 -8.11 -6.17
N ILE A 36 -1.78 -7.21 -6.66
CA ILE A 36 -2.87 -7.55 -7.60
C ILE A 36 -2.29 -8.11 -8.91
N ARG A 37 -1.23 -7.50 -9.46
CA ARG A 37 -0.52 -8.01 -10.65
C ARG A 37 0.03 -9.41 -10.45
N GLY A 38 0.58 -9.70 -9.27
CA GLY A 38 1.05 -11.03 -8.93
C GLY A 38 -0.05 -12.10 -8.82
N LEU A 39 -1.32 -11.69 -8.69
CA LEU A 39 -2.49 -12.58 -8.83
C LEU A 39 -2.96 -12.75 -10.28
N GLY A 40 -2.27 -12.15 -11.25
CA GLY A 40 -2.58 -12.25 -12.68
C GLY A 40 -3.64 -11.26 -13.17
N MET A 41 -3.86 -10.15 -12.46
CA MET A 41 -4.81 -9.10 -12.83
C MET A 41 -4.25 -7.71 -12.50
N SER A 42 -4.82 -6.67 -13.06
CA SER A 42 -4.56 -5.26 -12.73
C SER A 42 -5.78 -4.64 -12.07
N TYR A 43 -5.60 -3.47 -11.44
CA TYR A 43 -6.74 -2.69 -10.93
C TYR A 43 -7.78 -2.40 -12.03
N ALA A 44 -7.33 -2.05 -13.23
CA ALA A 44 -8.22 -1.82 -14.37
C ALA A 44 -9.06 -3.05 -14.71
N GLU A 45 -8.47 -4.25 -14.74
CA GLU A 45 -9.21 -5.49 -14.99
C GLU A 45 -10.19 -5.84 -13.86
N ILE A 46 -9.90 -5.47 -12.62
CA ILE A 46 -10.85 -5.61 -11.50
C ILE A 46 -12.05 -4.66 -11.70
N GLU A 47 -11.79 -3.42 -12.11
CA GLU A 47 -12.83 -2.41 -12.37
C GLU A 47 -13.69 -2.75 -13.61
N GLU A 48 -13.10 -3.34 -14.64
CA GLU A 48 -13.82 -3.86 -15.81
C GLU A 48 -14.83 -4.95 -15.42
N ARG A 49 -14.48 -5.79 -14.44
CA ARG A 49 -15.38 -6.78 -13.82
C ARG A 49 -16.45 -6.15 -12.91
N GLY A 50 -16.45 -4.82 -12.77
CA GLY A 50 -17.45 -4.07 -12.02
C GLY A 50 -17.20 -4.02 -10.51
N ILE A 51 -15.99 -4.34 -10.05
CA ILE A 51 -15.59 -4.28 -8.65
C ILE A 51 -14.67 -3.08 -8.46
N PHE A 52 -14.95 -2.26 -7.45
CA PHE A 52 -14.13 -1.11 -7.07
C PHE A 52 -13.71 -1.24 -5.61
N LEU A 53 -12.51 -0.75 -5.29
CA LEU A 53 -11.90 -0.90 -3.97
C LEU A 53 -11.62 0.46 -3.29
N PRO A 54 -12.65 1.28 -2.97
CA PRO A 54 -12.43 2.54 -2.27
C PRO A 54 -11.86 2.32 -0.87
N VAL A 55 -10.92 3.18 -0.48
CA VAL A 55 -10.31 3.16 0.86
C VAL A 55 -11.35 3.64 1.88
N LEU A 56 -11.61 2.82 2.91
CA LEU A 56 -12.44 3.16 4.07
C LEU A 56 -11.61 3.74 5.23
N GLU A 57 -10.41 3.20 5.42
CA GLU A 57 -9.58 3.52 6.57
C GLU A 57 -8.11 3.44 6.19
N VAL A 58 -7.32 4.34 6.73
CA VAL A 58 -5.86 4.30 6.68
C VAL A 58 -5.30 4.62 8.06
N GLY A 59 -4.31 3.85 8.48
CA GLY A 59 -3.57 4.09 9.71
C GLY A 59 -2.08 3.95 9.46
N VAL A 60 -1.28 4.84 10.03
CA VAL A 60 0.18 4.78 9.92
C VAL A 60 0.83 5.14 11.25
N ARG A 61 1.76 4.30 11.68
CA ARG A 61 2.62 4.52 12.84
C ARG A 61 4.07 4.64 12.35
N TYR A 62 4.57 5.87 12.35
CA TYR A 62 5.95 6.19 11.97
C TYR A 62 6.89 5.96 13.17
N LEU A 63 7.91 5.12 13.00
CA LEU A 63 8.87 4.76 14.05
C LEU A 63 10.25 5.40 13.79
N LYS A 64 10.69 5.38 12.53
CA LYS A 64 11.96 5.93 12.05
C LYS A 64 11.78 6.52 10.65
N PRO A 65 12.52 7.58 10.29
CA PRO A 65 12.43 8.17 8.96
C PRO A 65 13.16 7.35 7.90
N ALA A 66 12.60 7.30 6.69
CA ALA A 66 13.33 7.03 5.46
C ALA A 66 13.88 8.36 4.88
N ARG A 67 14.96 8.27 4.12
CA ARG A 67 15.65 9.42 3.50
C ARG A 67 15.78 9.22 2.00
N TYR A 68 16.15 10.30 1.30
CA TYR A 68 16.49 10.25 -0.11
C TYR A 68 17.42 9.07 -0.43
N ASP A 69 17.13 8.41 -1.53
CA ASP A 69 17.86 7.25 -2.04
C ASP A 69 17.80 5.98 -1.18
N ASP A 70 17.04 5.94 -0.07
CA ASP A 70 16.72 4.68 0.61
C ASP A 70 15.94 3.76 -0.37
N LEU A 71 16.34 2.48 -0.47
CA LEU A 71 15.49 1.46 -1.09
C LEU A 71 14.60 0.83 -0.02
N LEU A 72 13.30 1.07 -0.11
CA LEU A 72 12.32 0.56 0.83
C LEU A 72 11.75 -0.76 0.32
N GLU A 73 11.59 -1.72 1.22
CA GLU A 73 10.80 -2.94 1.02
C GLU A 73 9.49 -2.80 1.79
N ILE A 74 8.38 -3.10 1.12
CA ILE A 74 7.01 -2.94 1.63
C ILE A 74 6.32 -4.31 1.62
N PRO A 75 6.73 -5.25 2.48
CA PRO A 75 6.00 -6.49 2.66
C PRO A 75 4.59 -6.20 3.20
N MET A 76 3.65 -7.01 2.73
CA MET A 76 2.22 -6.83 3.00
C MET A 76 1.57 -8.16 3.36
N VAL A 77 0.67 -8.12 4.34
CA VAL A 77 -0.25 -9.22 4.65
C VAL A 77 -1.66 -8.78 4.27
N VAL A 78 -2.41 -9.68 3.64
CA VAL A 78 -3.77 -9.40 3.16
C VAL A 78 -4.76 -10.26 3.93
N ASN A 79 -5.73 -9.60 4.55
CA ASN A 79 -6.86 -10.22 5.23
C ASN A 79 -8.14 -9.72 4.56
N HIS A 80 -9.13 -10.57 4.35
CA HIS A 80 -10.38 -10.13 3.75
C HIS A 80 -11.58 -10.78 4.42
N THR A 81 -12.69 -10.06 4.33
CA THR A 81 -14.03 -10.58 4.58
C THR A 81 -14.78 -10.62 3.26
N ARG A 82 -16.06 -10.97 3.29
CA ARG A 82 -16.90 -10.94 2.11
C ARG A 82 -16.98 -9.56 1.44
N VAL A 83 -16.87 -8.45 2.15
CA VAL A 83 -17.16 -7.09 1.62
C VAL A 83 -16.04 -6.09 1.85
N LYS A 84 -14.94 -6.52 2.47
CA LYS A 84 -13.80 -5.66 2.81
C LYS A 84 -12.49 -6.40 2.65
N ILE A 85 -11.45 -5.69 2.24
CA ILE A 85 -10.07 -6.18 2.17
C ILE A 85 -9.21 -5.25 3.03
N ARG A 86 -8.40 -5.84 3.91
CA ARG A 86 -7.42 -5.16 4.74
C ARG A 86 -6.02 -5.55 4.30
N PHE A 87 -5.18 -4.55 4.16
CA PHE A 87 -3.77 -4.67 3.84
C PHE A 87 -2.96 -4.12 5.01
N ASP A 88 -2.10 -4.93 5.58
CA ASP A 88 -1.19 -4.56 6.67
C ASP A 88 0.24 -4.50 6.12
N TYR A 89 0.92 -3.36 6.33
CA TYR A 89 2.26 -3.07 5.79
C TYR A 89 3.30 -2.96 6.91
N LYS A 90 4.50 -3.50 6.67
CA LYS A 90 5.66 -3.38 7.57
C LYS A 90 6.88 -2.89 6.78
N VAL A 91 7.10 -1.59 6.72
CA VAL A 91 8.15 -1.01 5.85
C VAL A 91 9.50 -1.03 6.54
N HIS A 92 10.53 -1.44 5.80
CA HIS A 92 11.93 -1.39 6.21
C HIS A 92 12.82 -1.04 5.02
N ARG A 93 14.09 -0.71 5.28
CA ARG A 93 15.09 -0.61 4.20
C ARG A 93 15.43 -2.01 3.69
N GLN A 94 15.77 -2.12 2.41
CA GLN A 94 16.30 -3.37 1.86
C GLN A 94 17.52 -3.84 2.67
N GLY A 95 17.51 -5.12 3.04
CA GLY A 95 18.60 -5.75 3.80
C GLY A 95 18.69 -5.33 5.27
N SER A 96 17.79 -4.49 5.78
CA SER A 96 17.72 -4.10 7.18
C SER A 96 16.50 -4.69 7.88
N PRO A 97 16.63 -5.25 9.09
CA PRO A 97 15.49 -5.68 9.90
C PRO A 97 14.80 -4.51 10.64
N GLU A 98 15.36 -3.29 10.60
CA GLU A 98 14.79 -2.12 11.29
C GLU A 98 13.47 -1.69 10.64
N VAL A 99 12.39 -1.73 11.42
CA VAL A 99 11.07 -1.27 10.98
C VAL A 99 11.03 0.25 11.02
N LEU A 100 10.77 0.85 9.87
CA LEU A 100 10.61 2.31 9.75
C LEU A 100 9.19 2.74 10.11
N LEU A 101 8.19 1.98 9.67
CA LEU A 101 6.79 2.25 9.99
C LEU A 101 5.93 0.99 9.86
N LEU A 102 4.79 1.04 10.56
CA LEU A 102 3.69 0.10 10.41
C LEU A 102 2.52 0.86 9.80
N GLY A 103 1.85 0.28 8.82
CA GLY A 103 0.69 0.90 8.18
C GLY A 103 -0.40 -0.10 7.90
N HIS A 104 -1.60 0.40 7.65
CA HIS A 104 -2.68 -0.40 7.08
C HIS A 104 -3.60 0.44 6.22
N THR A 105 -4.23 -0.21 5.25
CA THR A 105 -5.40 0.31 4.53
C THR A 105 -6.53 -0.72 4.56
N VAL A 106 -7.76 -0.25 4.75
CA VAL A 106 -8.97 -1.05 4.65
C VAL A 106 -9.77 -0.54 3.47
N HIS A 107 -10.20 -1.44 2.59
CA HIS A 107 -10.96 -1.14 1.40
C HIS A 107 -12.32 -1.83 1.47
N ALA A 108 -13.37 -1.16 1.03
CA ALA A 108 -14.63 -1.82 0.72
C ALA A 108 -14.55 -2.47 -0.66
N CYS A 109 -15.31 -3.54 -0.88
CA CYS A 109 -15.61 -4.01 -2.23
C CYS A 109 -16.97 -3.45 -2.62
N VAL A 110 -17.03 -2.61 -3.65
CA VAL A 110 -18.28 -2.02 -4.12
C VAL A 110 -18.51 -2.28 -5.60
N GLY A 111 -19.77 -2.42 -6.00
CA GLY A 111 -20.18 -2.50 -7.40
C GLY A 111 -20.16 -1.12 -8.08
N ARG A 112 -20.49 -1.09 -9.38
CA ARG A 112 -20.58 0.17 -10.18
C ARG A 112 -21.48 1.25 -9.58
N GLU A 113 -22.50 0.86 -8.82
CA GLU A 113 -23.41 1.79 -8.14
C GLU A 113 -22.90 2.26 -6.75
N GLY A 114 -21.67 1.90 -6.36
CA GLY A 114 -21.11 2.21 -5.05
C GLY A 114 -21.70 1.37 -3.90
N ARG A 115 -22.53 0.38 -4.21
CA ARG A 115 -23.12 -0.54 -3.21
C ARG A 115 -22.14 -1.67 -2.86
N PRO A 116 -22.05 -2.08 -1.58
CA PRO A 116 -21.18 -3.20 -1.19
C PRO A 116 -21.46 -4.46 -2.00
N THR A 117 -20.40 -5.09 -2.51
CA THR A 117 -20.43 -6.35 -3.26
C THR A 117 -19.45 -7.36 -2.65
N ARG A 118 -19.47 -8.60 -3.13
CA ARG A 118 -18.50 -9.62 -2.69
C ARG A 118 -17.10 -9.29 -3.22
N ALA A 119 -16.12 -9.39 -2.33
CA ALA A 119 -14.69 -9.41 -2.63
C ALA A 119 -14.31 -10.63 -3.48
#